data_AF-A0A7N2MSL6-F1
#
_entry.id   AF-A0A7N2MSL6-F1
#
_cell.length_a   1.000
_cell.length_b   1.000
_cell.length_c   1.000
_cell.angle_alpha   90.00
_cell.angle_beta   90.00
_cell.angle_gamma   90.00
#
_symmetry.space_group_name_H-M   'P 1'
#
loop_
_entity.id
_entity.type
_entity.pdbx_description
1 polymer ?
#
loop_
_entity_poly.entity_id
_entity_poly.type
_entity_poly.pdbx_seq_one_letter_code
_entity_poly.pdbx_strand_id
1 'polypeptide(L)'
;MNLGYPFWGSNRPNYCGHPSFQLDCSSNVPQINLTTMNYSVLEINNSSRTLKVARTDYLDTICPAAFVNTTIDNNFFSYTSGDTNLTLYYDCRTPLAAFPHLAFYQFNCSINGTNFINYYTQVSEAFLAFSYLTGACKYRVNVPVQTDFPTAATNDAAIAAIDSGFMLGWNATNSQCDTCLKAGGLCGSDPTTSTFTCHCTNGTFPSGCSTVPTTSQTASIP
;
A
#
# COMPACT_ATOMS: atom_id res chain seq x y z
N MET A 1 -9.46 14.70 -3.36
CA MET A 1 -9.05 13.74 -2.32
C MET A 1 -9.24 14.38 -0.96
N ASN A 2 -10.11 13.85 -0.10
CA ASN A 2 -10.31 14.40 1.24
C ASN A 2 -9.35 13.71 2.21
N LEU A 3 -8.28 14.41 2.56
CA LEU A 3 -7.20 13.91 3.41
C LEU A 3 -7.62 14.04 4.88
N GLY A 4 -7.90 12.89 5.51
CA GLY A 4 -8.20 12.75 6.93
C GLY A 4 -7.07 12.04 7.68
N TYR A 5 -7.15 12.02 9.01
CA TYR A 5 -6.31 11.14 9.81
C TYR A 5 -6.53 9.68 9.36
N PRO A 6 -5.48 8.86 9.21
CA PRO A 6 -4.09 9.08 9.67
C PRO A 6 -3.15 9.79 8.70
N PHE A 7 -3.61 10.13 7.50
CA PHE A 7 -2.75 10.70 6.45
C PHE A 7 -2.38 12.16 6.74
N TRP A 8 -1.14 12.50 6.43
CA TRP A 8 -0.60 13.86 6.53
C TRP A 8 0.44 14.11 5.45
N GLY A 9 0.90 15.35 5.31
CA GLY A 9 1.82 15.75 4.24
C GLY A 9 1.39 17.05 3.58
N SER A 10 2.26 17.62 2.74
CA SER A 10 2.08 18.96 2.16
C SER A 10 1.78 19.99 3.27
N ASN A 11 0.62 20.65 3.23
CA ASN A 11 0.21 21.66 4.20
C ASN A 11 -0.43 21.09 5.48
N ARG A 12 -0.59 19.75 5.60
CA ARG A 12 -1.15 19.11 6.79
C ARG A 12 0.00 18.71 7.74
N PRO A 13 0.09 19.31 8.94
CA PRO A 13 1.19 19.04 9.87
C PRO A 13 1.26 17.57 10.30
N ASN A 14 2.46 17.12 10.67
CA ASN A 14 2.71 15.74 11.10
C ASN A 14 1.89 15.32 12.33
N TYR A 15 1.65 16.24 13.27
CA TYR A 15 0.85 15.96 14.45
C TYR A 15 -0.63 15.72 14.13
N CYS A 16 -1.12 16.12 12.94
CA CYS A 16 -2.48 15.85 12.47
C CYS A 16 -2.63 14.48 11.79
N GLY A 17 -1.57 13.67 11.72
CA GLY A 17 -1.56 12.34 11.12
C GLY A 17 -0.79 11.36 11.97
N HIS A 18 -0.40 10.22 11.39
CA HIS A 18 0.47 9.21 11.99
C HIS A 18 1.78 9.11 11.18
N PRO A 19 2.98 9.00 11.79
CA PRO A 19 4.25 9.00 11.08
C PRO A 19 4.34 8.02 9.89
N SER A 20 3.79 6.81 10.03
CA SER A 20 3.72 5.79 8.96
C SER A 20 2.75 6.10 7.80
N PHE A 21 2.07 7.25 7.81
CA PHE A 21 1.06 7.64 6.82
C PHE A 21 1.39 8.98 6.14
N GLN A 22 2.66 9.35 6.11
CA GLN A 22 3.11 10.53 5.38
C GLN A 22 2.89 10.33 3.87
N LEU A 23 2.22 11.29 3.24
CA LEU A 23 2.13 11.40 1.81
C LEU A 23 3.16 12.41 1.29
N ASP A 24 3.91 11.99 0.28
CA ASP A 24 4.66 12.90 -0.57
C ASP A 24 3.75 13.39 -1.70
N CYS A 25 3.48 14.69 -1.72
CA CYS A 25 2.62 15.34 -2.72
C CYS A 25 3.43 16.22 -3.69
N SER A 26 4.73 15.98 -3.84
CA SER A 26 5.59 16.72 -4.77
C SER A 26 5.27 16.44 -6.24
N SER A 27 4.72 15.27 -6.55
CA SER A 27 4.21 14.87 -7.86
C SER A 27 2.70 15.05 -8.01
N ASN A 28 2.20 14.95 -9.25
CA ASN A 28 0.76 15.04 -9.56
C ASN A 28 -0.07 13.95 -8.86
N VAL A 29 0.50 12.76 -8.70
CA VAL A 29 -0.09 11.65 -7.94
C VAL A 29 0.66 11.56 -6.60
N PRO A 30 -0.03 11.63 -5.44
CA PRO A 30 0.63 11.49 -4.14
C PRO A 30 1.27 10.12 -4.00
N GLN A 31 2.40 10.05 -3.29
CA GLN A 31 3.09 8.80 -3.00
C GLN A 31 3.13 8.52 -1.51
N ILE A 32 3.17 7.24 -1.15
CA ILE A 32 3.36 6.77 0.23
C ILE A 32 4.45 5.72 0.27
N ASN A 33 5.31 5.78 1.28
CA ASN A 33 6.27 4.73 1.56
C ASN A 33 5.69 3.77 2.59
N LEU A 34 5.55 2.49 2.23
CA LEU A 34 4.96 1.45 3.10
C LEU A 34 6.00 0.47 3.63
N THR A 35 7.28 0.87 3.74
CA THR A 35 8.43 0.19 4.38
C THR A 35 9.72 0.63 3.70
N THR A 36 10.00 0.03 2.53
CA THR A 36 11.18 0.27 1.70
C THR A 36 10.81 0.58 0.25
N MET A 37 9.50 0.58 -0.04
CA MET A 37 8.95 0.78 -1.39
C MET A 37 7.96 1.94 -1.39
N ASN A 38 8.01 2.69 -2.49
CA ASN A 38 7.08 3.78 -2.75
C ASN A 38 5.91 3.31 -3.60
N TYR A 39 4.73 3.79 -3.23
CA TYR A 39 3.48 3.49 -3.89
C TYR A 39 2.77 4.76 -4.29
N SER A 40 2.24 4.81 -5.51
CA SER A 40 1.31 5.85 -5.96
C SER A 40 -0.02 5.62 -5.26
N VAL A 41 -0.55 6.65 -4.60
CA VAL A 41 -1.87 6.62 -3.95
C VAL A 41 -2.93 7.03 -4.97
N LEU A 42 -3.71 6.04 -5.41
CA LEU A 42 -4.75 6.21 -6.43
C LEU A 42 -6.08 6.64 -5.79
N GLU A 43 -6.41 6.09 -4.62
CA GLU A 43 -7.65 6.39 -3.91
C GLU A 43 -7.50 6.25 -2.40
N ILE A 44 -8.16 7.13 -1.64
CA ILE A 44 -8.34 7.00 -0.19
C ILE A 44 -9.84 7.03 0.11
N ASN A 45 -10.33 6.00 0.76
CA ASN A 45 -11.70 5.94 1.27
C ASN A 45 -11.70 5.88 2.80
N ASN A 46 -11.93 7.03 3.44
CA ASN A 46 -11.93 7.15 4.90
C ASN A 46 -13.07 6.36 5.58
N SER A 47 -14.18 6.13 4.87
CA SER A 47 -15.35 5.43 5.42
C SER A 47 -15.09 3.93 5.55
N SER A 48 -14.55 3.30 4.51
CA SER A 48 -14.17 1.88 4.51
C SER A 48 -12.78 1.64 5.10
N ARG A 49 -12.00 2.70 5.34
CA ARG A 49 -10.59 2.64 5.77
C ARG A 49 -9.72 1.86 4.79
N THR A 50 -9.93 2.12 3.50
CA THR A 50 -9.24 1.42 2.40
C THR A 50 -8.50 2.37 1.45
N LEU A 51 -7.25 2.02 1.15
CA LEU A 51 -6.28 2.78 0.37
C LEU A 51 -6.00 1.97 -0.88
N LYS A 52 -6.19 2.58 -2.05
CA LYS A 52 -5.81 1.96 -3.33
C LYS A 52 -4.44 2.48 -3.74
N VAL A 53 -3.49 1.57 -3.96
CA VAL A 53 -2.11 1.89 -4.30
C VAL A 53 -1.62 1.12 -5.52
N ALA A 54 -0.70 1.72 -6.27
CA ALA A 54 0.09 1.04 -7.31
C ALA A 54 1.58 1.19 -7.02
N ARG A 55 2.38 0.19 -7.37
CA ARG A 55 3.83 0.24 -7.19
C ARG A 55 4.45 1.24 -8.15
N THR A 56 5.24 2.18 -7.61
CA THR A 56 5.86 3.25 -8.43
C THR A 56 6.91 2.72 -9.40
N ASP A 57 7.61 1.63 -9.06
CA ASP A 57 8.66 1.04 -9.89
C ASP A 57 8.12 0.18 -11.04
N TYR A 58 6.81 -0.06 -11.07
CA TYR A 58 6.08 -0.73 -12.13
C TYR A 58 5.18 0.22 -12.95
N LEU A 59 5.24 1.53 -12.68
CA LEU A 59 4.40 2.48 -13.41
C LEU A 59 4.71 2.43 -14.91
N ASP A 60 3.69 2.15 -15.73
CA ASP A 60 3.78 1.99 -17.18
C ASP A 60 4.79 0.90 -17.63
N THR A 61 5.15 -0.06 -16.76
CA THR A 61 6.14 -1.10 -17.08
C THR A 61 5.95 -2.39 -16.28
N ILE A 62 6.28 -3.53 -16.89
CA ILE A 62 6.41 -4.83 -16.19
C ILE A 62 7.88 -5.23 -16.01
N CYS A 63 8.80 -4.28 -16.22
CA CYS A 63 10.25 -4.44 -16.20
C CYS A 63 10.90 -3.41 -15.26
N PRO A 64 10.75 -3.57 -13.94
CA PRO A 64 11.38 -2.67 -12.98
C PRO A 64 12.90 -2.85 -12.98
N ALA A 65 13.62 -1.88 -12.40
CA ALA A 65 15.06 -1.96 -12.22
C ALA A 65 15.49 -3.07 -11.22
N ALA A 66 14.59 -3.46 -10.30
CA ALA A 66 14.84 -4.49 -9.30
C ALA A 66 13.65 -5.44 -9.16
N PHE A 67 13.92 -6.74 -9.09
CA PHE A 67 12.89 -7.78 -8.96
C PHE A 67 12.70 -8.17 -7.49
N VAL A 68 11.91 -7.35 -6.78
CA VAL A 68 11.64 -7.52 -5.35
C VAL A 68 10.14 -7.72 -5.11
N ASN A 69 9.79 -8.64 -4.20
CA ASN A 69 8.40 -8.87 -3.81
C ASN A 69 7.79 -7.63 -3.16
N THR A 70 6.49 -7.44 -3.37
CA THR A 70 5.76 -6.33 -2.75
C THR A 70 5.81 -6.43 -1.23
N THR A 71 6.16 -5.32 -0.56
CA THR A 71 6.24 -5.23 0.90
C THR A 71 5.38 -4.09 1.43
N ILE A 72 4.60 -4.38 2.47
CA ILE A 72 3.79 -3.39 3.21
C ILE A 72 4.12 -3.46 4.70
N ASP A 73 3.83 -2.41 5.45
CA ASP A 73 3.89 -2.41 6.91
C ASP A 73 2.64 -3.06 7.49
N ASN A 74 2.73 -4.36 7.80
CA ASN A 74 1.61 -5.14 8.32
C ASN A 74 1.12 -4.70 9.71
N ASN A 75 1.82 -3.77 10.40
CA ASN A 75 1.31 -3.18 11.65
C ASN A 75 0.15 -2.22 11.40
N PHE A 76 0.13 -1.57 10.23
CA PHE A 76 -0.83 -0.53 9.88
C PHE A 76 -1.68 -0.86 8.66
N PHE A 77 -1.22 -1.76 7.79
CA PHE A 77 -1.87 -2.09 6.53
C PHE A 77 -2.15 -3.59 6.41
N SER A 78 -3.22 -3.94 5.70
CA SER A 78 -3.58 -5.32 5.40
C SER A 78 -4.14 -5.44 4.00
N TYR A 79 -3.77 -6.49 3.26
CA TYR A 79 -4.41 -6.81 1.98
C TYR A 79 -5.91 -7.04 2.13
N THR A 80 -6.67 -6.72 1.09
CA THR A 80 -8.12 -6.96 1.08
C THR A 80 -8.46 -8.23 0.29
N SER A 81 -9.68 -8.75 0.47
CA SER A 81 -10.12 -9.95 -0.27
C SER A 81 -10.35 -9.70 -1.77
N GLY A 82 -10.34 -8.43 -2.19
CA GLY A 82 -10.50 -8.03 -3.60
C GLY A 82 -9.19 -8.04 -4.38
N ASP A 83 -8.09 -8.49 -3.77
CA ASP A 83 -6.76 -8.52 -4.36
C ASP A 83 -6.30 -9.96 -4.63
N THR A 84 -5.57 -10.13 -5.73
CA THR A 84 -4.85 -11.36 -6.08
C THR A 84 -3.42 -11.02 -6.50
N ASN A 85 -2.55 -12.01 -6.63
CA ASN A 85 -1.18 -11.79 -7.09
C ASN A 85 -1.06 -12.07 -8.58
N LEU A 86 -0.63 -11.06 -9.34
CA LEU A 86 0.02 -11.27 -10.63
C LEU A 86 1.48 -11.69 -10.36
N THR A 87 1.79 -12.94 -10.66
CA THR A 87 3.14 -13.48 -10.47
C THR A 87 3.95 -13.33 -11.75
N LEU A 88 5.05 -12.58 -11.68
CA LEU A 88 5.98 -12.34 -12.77
C LEU A 88 7.26 -13.17 -12.58
N TYR A 89 7.68 -13.83 -13.64
CA TYR A 89 8.89 -14.64 -13.72
C TYR A 89 9.85 -14.02 -14.73
N TYR A 90 11.09 -13.80 -14.31
CA TYR A 90 12.13 -13.16 -15.11
C TYR A 90 13.38 -14.03 -15.24
N ASP A 91 14.13 -13.82 -16.32
CA ASP A 91 15.38 -14.55 -16.63
C ASP A 91 15.15 -16.07 -16.66
N CYS A 92 14.30 -16.52 -17.59
CA CYS A 92 13.98 -17.93 -17.78
C CYS A 92 14.80 -18.57 -18.91
N ARG A 93 15.26 -19.82 -18.73
CA ARG A 93 16.19 -20.53 -19.64
C ARG A 93 15.54 -21.34 -20.76
N THR A 94 14.31 -21.79 -20.60
CA THR A 94 13.64 -22.68 -21.57
C THR A 94 12.22 -22.20 -21.83
N PRO A 95 11.77 -22.17 -23.10
CA PRO A 95 10.35 -22.00 -23.39
C PRO A 95 9.58 -23.08 -22.64
N LEU A 96 8.58 -22.68 -21.87
CA LEU A 96 7.63 -23.60 -21.25
C LEU A 96 6.72 -24.14 -22.36
N ALA A 97 7.29 -24.98 -23.22
CA ALA A 97 6.61 -25.52 -24.38
C ALA A 97 5.51 -26.49 -23.91
N ALA A 98 4.27 -26.17 -24.29
CA ALA A 98 3.12 -27.06 -24.32
C ALA A 98 2.46 -27.44 -22.98
N PHE A 99 2.06 -26.46 -22.17
CA PHE A 99 0.96 -26.65 -21.22
C PHE A 99 -0.28 -25.87 -21.66
N PRO A 100 -1.07 -26.39 -22.62
CA PRO A 100 -2.27 -25.71 -23.15
C PRO A 100 -3.36 -25.45 -22.11
N HIS A 101 -3.19 -25.96 -20.88
CA HIS A 101 -4.13 -25.78 -19.76
C HIS A 101 -3.65 -24.79 -18.68
N LEU A 102 -2.44 -24.23 -18.80
CA LEU A 102 -1.94 -23.24 -17.84
C LEU A 102 -1.96 -21.85 -18.49
N ALA A 103 -2.66 -20.90 -17.88
CA ALA A 103 -2.71 -19.50 -18.32
C ALA A 103 -1.41 -18.77 -17.91
N PHE A 104 -0.32 -19.02 -18.63
CA PHE A 104 0.92 -18.24 -18.54
C PHE A 104 1.16 -17.51 -19.86
N TYR A 105 1.58 -16.26 -19.76
CA TYR A 105 1.74 -15.37 -20.90
C TYR A 105 3.15 -14.85 -20.96
N GLN A 106 3.78 -14.98 -22.13
CA GLN A 106 5.13 -14.48 -22.34
C GLN A 106 5.09 -12.96 -22.46
N PHE A 107 6.10 -12.29 -21.89
CA PHE A 107 6.28 -10.85 -22.05
C PHE A 107 7.73 -10.49 -22.33
N ASN A 108 7.93 -9.29 -22.87
CA ASN A 108 9.24 -8.79 -23.24
C ASN A 108 9.84 -8.00 -22.07
N CYS A 109 11.00 -8.46 -21.62
CA CYS A 109 11.80 -7.80 -20.60
C CYS A 109 13.27 -8.16 -20.80
N SER A 110 14.14 -7.15 -20.86
CA SER A 110 15.57 -7.34 -21.02
C SER A 110 16.26 -7.01 -19.70
N ILE A 111 17.18 -7.88 -19.27
CA ILE A 111 17.97 -7.66 -18.05
C ILE A 111 19.39 -7.37 -18.49
N ASN A 112 19.92 -6.20 -18.13
CA ASN A 112 21.25 -5.74 -18.54
C ASN A 112 21.48 -5.83 -20.07
N GLY A 113 20.45 -5.50 -20.86
CA GLY A 113 20.50 -5.55 -22.33
C GLY A 113 20.46 -6.96 -22.93
N THR A 114 20.34 -8.01 -22.12
CA THR A 114 20.17 -9.39 -22.61
C THR A 114 18.68 -9.74 -22.62
N ASN A 115 18.21 -10.25 -23.76
CA ASN A 115 16.83 -10.72 -23.90
C ASN A 115 16.69 -12.09 -23.27
N PHE A 116 15.85 -12.17 -22.25
CA PHE A 116 15.47 -13.43 -21.62
C PHE A 116 14.00 -13.74 -21.91
N ILE A 117 13.62 -14.99 -21.67
CA ILE A 117 12.22 -15.39 -21.68
C ILE A 117 11.61 -15.00 -20.34
N ASN A 118 10.44 -14.37 -20.34
CA ASN A 118 9.73 -13.93 -19.13
C ASN A 118 8.26 -14.31 -19.23
N TYR A 119 7.63 -14.60 -18.09
CA TYR A 119 6.25 -15.05 -18.02
C TYR A 119 5.47 -14.39 -16.90
N TYR A 120 4.17 -14.18 -17.07
CA TYR A 120 3.29 -13.83 -15.97
C TYR A 120 2.06 -14.75 -15.89
N THR A 121 1.50 -14.88 -14.68
CA THR A 121 0.28 -15.64 -14.41
C THR A 121 -0.40 -15.15 -13.14
N GLN A 122 -1.73 -15.30 -13.04
CA GLN A 122 -2.47 -15.13 -11.78
C GLN A 122 -2.67 -16.45 -11.01
N VAL A 123 -2.26 -17.60 -11.56
CA VAL A 123 -2.50 -18.91 -10.93
C VAL A 123 -1.36 -19.27 -9.97
N SER A 124 -1.68 -19.41 -8.67
CA SER A 124 -0.67 -19.54 -7.62
C SER A 124 -0.17 -20.97 -7.38
N GLU A 125 -0.97 -22.04 -7.50
CA GLU A 125 -0.53 -23.36 -7.00
C GLU A 125 0.08 -24.29 -8.06
N ALA A 126 -0.52 -24.39 -9.25
CA ALA A 126 -0.05 -25.30 -10.30
C ALA A 126 1.35 -24.92 -10.84
N PHE A 127 1.67 -23.61 -10.86
CA PHE A 127 2.97 -23.12 -11.32
C PHE A 127 4.04 -23.13 -10.23
N LEU A 128 3.68 -22.99 -8.95
CA LEU A 128 4.63 -23.16 -7.84
C LEU A 128 5.28 -24.53 -7.87
N ALA A 129 4.47 -25.58 -8.09
CA ALA A 129 4.98 -26.93 -8.29
C ALA A 129 5.91 -27.01 -9.52
N PHE A 130 5.52 -26.40 -10.64
CA PHE A 130 6.25 -26.51 -11.90
C PHE A 130 7.56 -25.68 -11.98
N SER A 131 7.57 -24.45 -11.44
CA SER A 131 8.75 -23.58 -11.36
C SER A 131 9.83 -24.15 -10.43
N TYR A 132 9.41 -24.77 -9.31
CA TYR A 132 10.30 -25.48 -8.41
C TYR A 132 10.89 -26.75 -9.06
N LEU A 133 10.09 -27.48 -9.84
CA LEU A 133 10.52 -28.73 -10.51
C LEU A 133 11.49 -28.50 -11.68
N THR A 134 11.52 -27.32 -12.29
CA THR A 134 12.29 -27.07 -13.53
C THR A 134 13.49 -26.15 -13.35
N GLY A 135 13.59 -25.39 -12.24
CA GLY A 135 14.69 -24.42 -12.04
C GLY A 135 14.77 -23.36 -13.14
N ALA A 136 13.64 -23.08 -13.81
CA ALA A 136 13.65 -22.46 -15.12
C ALA A 136 13.91 -20.95 -15.09
N CYS A 137 13.53 -20.24 -14.02
CA CYS A 137 13.58 -18.77 -13.93
C CYS A 137 14.36 -18.28 -12.70
N LYS A 138 15.16 -17.24 -12.87
CA LYS A 138 16.01 -16.71 -11.78
C LYS A 138 15.25 -15.88 -10.76
N TYR A 139 14.22 -15.15 -11.20
CA TYR A 139 13.44 -14.26 -10.33
C TYR A 139 11.95 -14.56 -10.41
N ARG A 140 11.29 -14.38 -9.26
CA ARG A 140 9.84 -14.45 -9.10
C ARG A 140 9.38 -13.28 -8.26
N VAL A 141 8.46 -12.49 -8.78
CA VAL A 141 7.88 -11.34 -8.09
C VAL A 141 6.36 -11.48 -8.06
N ASN A 142 5.79 -11.38 -6.86
CA ASN A 142 4.35 -11.25 -6.69
C ASN A 142 3.99 -9.76 -6.61
N VAL A 143 3.19 -9.30 -7.57
CA VAL A 143 2.62 -7.96 -7.58
C VAL A 143 1.11 -8.08 -7.35
N PRO A 144 0.59 -7.53 -6.23
CA PRO A 144 -0.84 -7.51 -5.99
C PRO A 144 -1.56 -6.65 -7.04
N VAL A 145 -2.69 -7.15 -7.50
CA VAL A 145 -3.62 -6.51 -8.45
C VAL A 145 -5.04 -6.83 -8.04
N GLN A 146 -6.03 -6.09 -8.53
CA GLN A 146 -7.43 -6.42 -8.26
C GLN A 146 -7.87 -7.72 -8.96
N THR A 147 -8.72 -8.52 -8.31
CA THR A 147 -9.15 -9.84 -8.79
C THR A 147 -9.99 -9.80 -10.07
N ASP A 148 -10.64 -8.68 -10.34
CA ASP A 148 -11.52 -8.45 -11.50
C ASP A 148 -10.76 -8.04 -12.78
N PHE A 149 -9.43 -7.99 -12.73
CA PHE A 149 -8.65 -7.52 -13.86
C PHE A 149 -8.68 -8.50 -15.05
N PRO A 150 -8.91 -8.03 -16.30
CA PRO A 150 -9.04 -8.89 -17.46
C PRO A 150 -7.82 -9.78 -17.71
N THR A 151 -8.08 -11.07 -17.87
CA THR A 151 -7.10 -12.11 -18.25
C THR A 151 -6.77 -12.04 -19.75
N ALA A 152 -6.21 -10.91 -20.20
CA ALA A 152 -5.69 -10.77 -21.55
C ALA A 152 -4.20 -11.08 -21.60
N ALA A 153 -3.79 -11.80 -22.64
CA ALA A 153 -2.45 -12.32 -22.86
C ALA A 153 -1.44 -11.29 -23.43
N THR A 154 -1.49 -10.04 -22.99
CA THR A 154 -0.67 -8.95 -23.54
C THR A 154 0.15 -8.23 -22.47
N ASN A 155 1.26 -7.60 -22.87
CA ASN A 155 2.04 -6.75 -21.97
C ASN A 155 1.19 -5.58 -21.45
N ASP A 156 0.44 -4.93 -22.34
CA ASP A 156 -0.42 -3.79 -22.00
C ASP A 156 -1.48 -4.16 -20.97
N ALA A 157 -2.04 -5.38 -21.05
CA ALA A 157 -2.96 -5.87 -20.04
C ALA A 157 -2.28 -6.08 -18.69
N ALA A 158 -1.08 -6.66 -18.66
CA ALA A 158 -0.34 -6.83 -17.42
C ALA A 158 0.08 -5.49 -16.80
N ILE A 159 0.52 -4.54 -17.62
CA ILE A 159 0.85 -3.16 -17.20
C ILE A 159 -0.39 -2.50 -16.61
N ALA A 160 -1.49 -2.49 -17.35
CA ALA A 160 -2.76 -1.92 -16.89
C ALA A 160 -3.27 -2.60 -15.60
N ALA A 161 -3.01 -3.90 -15.41
CA ALA A 161 -3.35 -4.60 -14.17
C ALA A 161 -2.59 -4.03 -12.97
N ILE A 162 -1.29 -3.85 -13.11
CA ILE A 162 -0.43 -3.34 -12.05
C ILE A 162 -0.68 -1.86 -11.81
N ASP A 163 -0.86 -1.07 -12.87
CA ASP A 163 -1.17 0.36 -12.80
C ASP A 163 -2.56 0.63 -12.23
N SER A 164 -3.50 -0.31 -12.41
CA SER A 164 -4.79 -0.26 -11.72
C SER A 164 -4.63 -0.38 -10.21
N GLY A 165 -3.52 -0.93 -9.73
CA GLY A 165 -3.19 -1.04 -8.31
C GLY A 165 -3.94 -2.15 -7.58
N PHE A 166 -3.82 -2.12 -6.26
CA PHE A 166 -4.44 -3.03 -5.31
C PHE A 166 -4.90 -2.27 -4.08
N MET A 167 -5.79 -2.87 -3.31
CA MET A 167 -6.42 -2.23 -2.17
C MET A 167 -5.77 -2.70 -0.85
N LEU A 168 -5.65 -1.78 0.10
CA LEU A 168 -5.14 -2.02 1.43
C LEU A 168 -6.15 -1.50 2.44
N GLY A 169 -6.55 -2.32 3.40
CA GLY A 169 -7.14 -1.82 4.63
C GLY A 169 -6.06 -1.12 5.47
N TRP A 170 -6.41 -0.06 6.18
CA TRP A 170 -5.52 0.54 7.16
C TRP A 170 -6.13 0.63 8.56
N ASN A 171 -5.27 0.52 9.57
CA ASN A 171 -5.62 0.78 10.96
C ASN A 171 -4.53 1.59 11.65
N ALA A 172 -4.87 2.81 12.05
CA ALA A 172 -4.03 3.66 12.86
C ALA A 172 -4.86 4.13 14.04
N THR A 173 -5.23 3.24 14.98
CA THR A 173 -6.09 3.61 16.11
C THR A 173 -7.44 4.25 15.70
N ASN A 174 -8.01 3.79 14.59
CA ASN A 174 -9.13 4.46 13.96
C ASN A 174 -10.37 4.59 14.88
N SER A 175 -10.59 3.63 15.80
CA SER A 175 -11.68 3.68 16.79
C SER A 175 -11.51 4.81 17.82
N GLN A 176 -10.27 5.13 18.20
CA GLN A 176 -9.97 6.27 19.06
C GLN A 176 -10.20 7.58 18.29
N CYS A 177 -9.85 7.60 17.00
CA CYS A 177 -10.17 8.73 16.15
C CYS A 177 -11.69 8.96 16.04
N ASP A 178 -12.50 7.91 15.84
CA ASP A 178 -13.96 8.05 15.80
C ASP A 178 -14.51 8.65 17.11
N THR A 179 -13.97 8.23 18.26
CA THR A 179 -14.34 8.77 19.58
C THR A 179 -13.96 10.24 19.70
N CYS A 180 -12.77 10.61 19.25
CA CYS A 180 -12.27 11.97 19.24
C CYS A 180 -13.15 12.91 18.40
N LEU A 181 -13.48 12.48 17.17
CA LEU A 181 -14.33 13.25 16.26
C LEU A 181 -15.74 13.43 16.83
N LYS A 182 -16.33 12.38 17.45
CA LYS A 182 -17.64 12.47 18.12
C LYS A 182 -17.65 13.45 19.29
N ALA A 183 -16.51 13.64 19.96
CA ALA A 183 -16.33 14.61 21.02
C ALA A 183 -16.02 16.04 20.51
N GLY A 184 -15.98 16.25 19.18
CA GLY A 184 -15.65 17.54 18.56
C GLY A 184 -14.15 17.84 18.47
N GLY A 185 -13.29 16.84 18.70
CA GLY A 185 -11.85 16.96 18.58
C GLY A 185 -11.33 16.65 17.17
N LEU A 186 -10.02 16.82 16.99
CA LEU A 186 -9.27 16.49 15.78
C LEU A 186 -8.26 15.38 16.09
N CYS A 187 -8.29 14.32 15.29
CA CYS A 187 -7.37 13.20 15.44
C CYS A 187 -5.95 13.57 15.00
N GLY A 188 -4.98 13.01 15.69
CA GLY A 188 -3.57 13.22 15.45
C GLY A 188 -2.71 12.16 16.12
N SER A 189 -1.41 12.39 16.11
CA SER A 189 -0.46 11.62 16.91
C SER A 189 0.66 12.52 17.39
N ASP A 190 1.33 12.11 18.46
CA ASP A 190 2.61 12.70 18.83
C ASP A 190 3.66 12.33 17.76
N PRO A 191 4.30 13.30 17.09
CA PRO A 191 5.26 13.01 16.02
C PRO A 191 6.53 12.27 16.48
N THR A 192 6.82 12.25 17.78
CA THR A 192 8.02 11.63 18.35
C THR A 192 7.75 10.20 18.83
N THR A 193 6.62 9.97 19.50
CA THR A 193 6.27 8.65 20.07
C THR A 193 5.30 7.86 19.18
N SER A 194 4.74 8.48 18.14
CA SER A 194 3.66 7.93 17.29
C SER A 194 2.37 7.59 18.03
N THR A 195 2.24 8.00 19.31
CA THR A 195 1.05 7.69 20.11
C THR A 195 -0.15 8.50 19.62
N PHE A 196 -1.32 7.86 19.53
CA PHE A 196 -2.56 8.53 19.16
C PHE A 196 -2.88 9.69 20.11
N THR A 197 -3.41 10.75 19.52
CA THR A 197 -3.69 11.99 20.18
C THR A 197 -5.01 12.59 19.67
N CYS A 198 -5.83 13.11 20.57
CA CYS A 198 -7.04 13.86 20.28
C CYS A 198 -6.83 15.33 20.65
N HIS A 199 -6.82 16.20 19.64
CA HIS A 199 -6.67 17.64 19.82
C HIS A 199 -8.03 18.31 19.97
N CYS A 200 -8.28 18.91 21.12
CA CYS A 200 -9.51 19.57 21.49
C CYS A 200 -9.25 21.06 21.75
N THR A 201 -10.29 21.89 21.77
CA THR A 201 -10.17 23.33 22.09
C THR A 201 -9.47 23.58 23.43
N ASN A 202 -9.68 22.70 24.42
CA ASN A 202 -9.15 22.85 25.78
C ASN A 202 -7.84 22.09 26.01
N GLY A 203 -7.21 21.54 24.96
CA GLY A 203 -5.96 20.80 25.08
C GLY A 203 -5.98 19.46 24.36
N THR A 204 -5.05 18.60 24.73
CA THR A 204 -4.74 17.37 24.00
C THR A 204 -4.91 16.16 24.92
N PHE A 205 -5.59 15.12 24.43
CA PHE A 205 -6.04 13.98 25.23
C PHE A 205 -5.84 12.63 24.51
N PRO A 206 -5.87 11.47 25.20
CA PRO A 206 -5.61 10.17 24.58
C PRO A 206 -6.72 9.56 23.70
N SER A 207 -7.97 10.05 23.71
CA SER A 207 -9.05 9.42 22.94
C SER A 207 -10.27 10.31 22.64
N GLY A 208 -10.51 11.36 23.42
CA GLY A 208 -11.65 12.24 23.27
C GLY A 208 -11.46 13.56 23.99
N CYS A 209 -12.45 14.45 23.93
CA CYS A 209 -12.40 15.72 24.62
C CYS A 209 -13.09 15.59 25.98
N SER A 210 -12.30 15.49 27.06
CA SER A 210 -12.87 15.55 28.40
C SER A 210 -13.38 16.97 28.70
N THR A 211 -14.61 17.08 29.16
CA THR A 211 -15.15 18.32 29.73
C THR A 211 -14.64 18.49 31.17
N VAL A 212 -13.34 18.68 31.38
CA VAL A 212 -12.88 19.10 32.72
C VAL A 212 -12.83 20.63 32.74
N PRO A 213 -13.65 21.32 33.55
CA PRO A 213 -13.40 22.70 33.91
C PRO A 213 -12.11 22.71 34.71
N THR A 214 -11.13 23.50 34.28
CA THR A 214 -9.88 23.71 35.02
C THR A 214 -10.25 24.09 36.44
N THR A 215 -9.96 23.19 37.39
CA THR A 215 -10.14 23.45 38.81
C THR A 215 -9.33 24.70 39.14
N SER A 216 -10.04 25.72 39.61
CA SER A 216 -9.46 26.86 40.31
C SER A 216 -8.66 26.33 41.50
N GLN A 217 -7.35 26.14 41.34
CA GLN A 217 -6.45 26.13 42.47
C GLN A 217 -6.28 27.57 42.92
N THR A 218 -7.21 28.02 43.77
CA THR A 218 -6.94 29.12 44.69
C THR A 218 -5.78 28.69 45.57
N ALA A 219 -4.61 29.25 45.33
CA ALA A 219 -3.51 29.23 46.27
C ALA A 219 -3.94 30.05 47.51
N SER A 220 -4.37 29.36 48.55
CA SER A 220 -4.45 29.90 49.91
C SER A 220 -3.05 29.88 50.53
N ILE A 221 -2.56 31.08 50.81
CA ILE A 221 -1.32 31.42 51.53
C ILE A 221 -1.41 30.96 53.00
N PRO A 222 -0.32 30.46 53.59
CA PRO A 222 0.09 30.81 54.94
C PRO A 222 1.20 31.87 54.94
#